data_AF-A0A8T2KFI6-F1
#
_entry.id   AF-A0A8T2KFI6-F1
#
_cell.length_a   1.000
_cell.length_b   1.000
_cell.length_c   1.000
_cell.angle_alpha   90.00
_cell.angle_beta   90.00
_cell.angle_gamma   90.00
#
_symmetry.space_group_name_H-M   'P 1'
#
loop_
_entity.id
_entity.type
_entity.pdbx_description
1 polymer ?
#
loop_
_entity_poly.entity_id
_entity_poly.type
_entity_poly.pdbx_seq_one_letter_code
_entity_poly.pdbx_strand_id
1 'polypeptide(L)'
;TLTFGVGTRLSVEPGEHSSSKPTVFVLKPQKTDSPAACLVKDFYPKDVEIYMNSTQRNSGIITASPVLSQNGKYSAVHVDRLGTEDLHCQAKHQGEWVRDSYKRSEKREILPETKDEDLDKENPCDQPDSYALSFEKVNIISMTVLGMRLLCAKMLAFNLLLSVKCFIL
;
A
#
# COMPACT_ATOMS: atom_id res chain seq x y z
N THR A 1 -5.46 -50.06 26.84
CA THR A 1 -6.01 -49.21 25.76
C THR A 1 -5.99 -47.78 26.22
N LEU A 2 -5.48 -46.86 25.39
CA LEU A 2 -5.31 -45.46 25.76
C LEU A 2 -6.42 -44.65 25.08
N THR A 3 -7.34 -44.11 25.86
CA THR A 3 -8.52 -43.37 25.40
C THR A 3 -8.41 -41.91 25.79
N PHE A 4 -8.37 -41.02 24.80
CA PHE A 4 -8.44 -39.58 24.99
C PHE A 4 -9.89 -39.08 24.94
N GLY A 5 -10.19 -38.02 25.68
CA GLY A 5 -11.50 -37.35 25.67
C GLY A 5 -11.67 -36.38 24.49
N VAL A 6 -12.79 -35.66 24.47
CA VAL A 6 -13.21 -34.74 23.39
C VAL A 6 -12.38 -33.45 23.27
N GLY A 7 -11.51 -33.17 24.24
CA GLY A 7 -10.71 -31.94 24.32
C GLY A 7 -11.49 -30.72 24.84
N THR A 8 -10.76 -29.65 25.12
CA THR A 8 -11.32 -28.38 25.64
C THR A 8 -10.94 -27.24 24.72
N ARG A 9 -11.93 -26.45 24.27
CA ARG A 9 -11.69 -25.21 23.52
C ARG A 9 -11.55 -24.05 24.50
N LEU A 10 -10.36 -23.48 24.58
CA LEU A 10 -10.08 -22.26 25.33
C LEU A 10 -10.07 -21.06 24.38
N SER A 11 -10.85 -20.02 24.69
CA SER A 11 -10.78 -18.72 24.02
C SER A 11 -10.33 -17.68 25.05
N VAL A 12 -9.28 -16.93 24.73
CA VAL A 12 -8.75 -15.89 25.60
C VAL A 12 -9.25 -14.54 25.12
N GLU A 13 -9.80 -13.74 26.03
CA GLU A 13 -10.17 -12.35 25.77
C GLU A 13 -9.17 -11.42 26.47
N PRO A 14 -8.85 -10.27 25.86
CA PRO A 14 -8.00 -9.27 26.48
C PRO A 14 -8.69 -8.70 27.73
N GLY A 15 -7.89 -8.15 28.64
CA GLY A 15 -8.41 -7.41 29.80
C GLY A 15 -9.15 -6.13 29.38
N GLU A 16 -9.61 -5.38 30.37
CA GLU A 16 -10.24 -4.08 30.11
C GLU A 16 -9.18 -3.10 29.57
N HIS A 17 -9.39 -2.61 28.34
CA HIS A 17 -8.54 -1.63 27.68
C HIS A 17 -9.33 -0.35 27.41
N SER A 18 -8.62 0.78 27.27
CA SER A 18 -9.24 2.03 26.82
C SER A 18 -9.83 1.85 25.42
N SER A 19 -11.02 2.41 25.18
CA SER A 19 -11.61 2.42 23.84
C SER A 19 -10.63 2.99 22.82
N SER A 20 -10.49 2.31 21.69
CA SER A 20 -9.65 2.77 20.59
C SER A 20 -10.42 2.72 19.27
N LYS A 21 -10.38 3.85 18.56
CA LYS A 21 -11.01 4.01 17.26
C LYS A 21 -10.24 3.22 16.19
N PRO A 22 -10.92 2.51 15.28
CA PRO A 22 -10.24 1.77 14.22
C PRO A 22 -9.55 2.69 13.22
N THR A 23 -8.54 2.15 12.55
CA THR A 23 -8.04 2.67 11.26
C THR A 23 -8.51 1.75 10.15
N VAL A 24 -9.07 2.32 9.09
CA VAL A 24 -9.68 1.58 7.98
C VAL A 24 -8.83 1.72 6.72
N PHE A 25 -8.51 0.59 6.09
CA PHE A 25 -7.69 0.52 4.89
C PHE A 25 -8.38 -0.31 3.81
N VAL A 26 -8.35 0.19 2.58
CA VAL A 26 -8.73 -0.60 1.40
C VAL A 26 -7.48 -1.31 0.86
N LEU A 27 -7.55 -2.63 0.77
CA LEU A 27 -6.52 -3.47 0.18
C LEU A 27 -6.90 -3.76 -1.27
N LYS A 28 -6.14 -3.18 -2.20
CA LYS A 28 -6.30 -3.42 -3.63
C LYS A 28 -5.76 -4.80 -4.00
N PRO A 29 -6.43 -5.53 -4.89
CA PRO A 29 -5.92 -6.80 -5.36
C PRO A 29 -4.67 -6.62 -6.21
N GLN A 30 -3.73 -7.57 -6.12
CA GLN A 30 -2.51 -7.57 -6.95
C GLN A 30 -2.82 -7.90 -8.43
N LYS A 31 -3.89 -8.66 -8.68
CA LYS A 31 -4.38 -9.03 -10.01
C LYS A 31 -5.83 -8.60 -10.14
N THR A 32 -6.25 -8.14 -11.32
CA THR A 32 -7.61 -7.63 -11.57
C THR A 32 -8.73 -8.59 -11.18
N ASP A 33 -8.48 -9.90 -11.24
CA ASP A 33 -9.47 -10.94 -10.94
C ASP A 33 -9.46 -11.41 -9.47
N SER A 34 -8.66 -10.77 -8.60
CA SER A 34 -8.59 -11.12 -7.19
C SER A 34 -9.55 -10.26 -6.35
N PRO A 35 -10.10 -10.79 -5.24
CA PRO A 35 -10.98 -10.01 -4.38
C PRO A 35 -10.24 -8.84 -3.76
N ALA A 36 -10.95 -7.73 -3.61
CA ALA A 36 -10.51 -6.64 -2.76
C ALA A 36 -10.83 -6.96 -1.30
N ALA A 37 -10.16 -6.28 -0.38
CA ALA A 37 -10.45 -6.43 1.03
C ALA A 37 -10.45 -5.09 1.74
N CYS A 38 -11.20 -5.00 2.83
CA CYS A 38 -11.13 -3.92 3.78
C CYS A 38 -10.53 -4.43 5.09
N LEU A 39 -9.44 -3.81 5.53
CA LEU A 39 -8.79 -4.05 6.79
C LEU A 39 -9.19 -2.96 7.79
N VAL A 40 -9.72 -3.38 8.93
CA VAL A 40 -10.05 -2.51 10.06
C VAL A 40 -9.12 -2.87 11.20
N LYS A 41 -8.25 -1.95 11.60
CA LYS A 41 -7.10 -2.23 12.48
C LYS A 41 -7.17 -1.45 13.79
N ASP A 42 -6.65 -2.06 14.85
CA ASP A 42 -6.38 -1.44 16.16
C ASP A 42 -7.59 -0.83 16.89
N PHE A 43 -8.72 -1.54 16.93
CA PHE A 43 -9.92 -1.11 17.64
C PHE A 43 -10.20 -1.90 18.92
N TYR A 44 -10.84 -1.26 19.88
CA TYR A 44 -11.34 -1.89 21.10
C TYR A 44 -12.56 -1.12 21.58
N PRO A 45 -13.69 -1.76 21.95
CA PRO A 45 -13.92 -3.20 22.14
C PRO A 45 -14.13 -3.96 20.82
N LYS A 46 -14.36 -5.29 20.92
CA LYS A 46 -14.41 -6.27 19.81
C LYS A 46 -15.49 -6.02 18.75
N ASP A 47 -16.57 -5.32 19.08
CA ASP A 47 -17.71 -5.16 18.19
C ASP A 47 -17.44 -4.11 17.10
N VAL A 48 -17.51 -4.53 15.83
CA VAL A 48 -17.36 -3.66 14.67
C VAL A 48 -18.25 -4.13 13.53
N GLU A 49 -18.89 -3.19 12.82
CA GLU A 49 -19.60 -3.47 11.57
C GLU A 49 -18.76 -2.91 10.41
N ILE A 50 -18.46 -3.72 9.40
CA ILE A 50 -17.65 -3.31 8.24
C ILE A 50 -18.56 -3.23 7.01
N TYR A 51 -18.47 -2.13 6.28
CA TYR A 51 -19.22 -1.89 5.06
C TYR A 51 -18.25 -1.59 3.90
N MET A 52 -18.43 -2.30 2.80
CA MET A 52 -17.68 -2.13 1.56
C MET A 52 -18.68 -1.99 0.42
N ASN A 53 -18.79 -0.80 -0.18
CA ASN A 53 -19.74 -0.57 -1.28
C ASN A 53 -19.11 -0.96 -2.61
N SER A 54 -19.80 -1.82 -3.35
CA SER A 54 -19.58 -1.95 -4.78
C SER A 54 -20.88 -2.26 -5.48
N THR A 55 -20.90 -1.88 -6.74
CA THR A 55 -22.03 -1.97 -7.65
C THR A 55 -22.43 -3.41 -8.00
N GLN A 56 -21.62 -4.43 -7.63
CA GLN A 56 -21.86 -5.83 -7.99
C GLN A 56 -22.47 -6.65 -6.84
N ARG A 57 -23.80 -6.81 -6.87
CA ARG A 57 -24.64 -7.44 -5.82
C ARG A 57 -24.42 -8.96 -5.60
N ASN A 58 -23.55 -9.61 -6.38
CA ASN A 58 -23.47 -11.08 -6.45
C ASN A 58 -22.05 -11.60 -6.12
N SER A 59 -21.49 -11.17 -5.00
CA SER A 59 -20.14 -11.55 -4.60
C SER A 59 -20.14 -12.41 -3.34
N GLY A 60 -19.23 -13.39 -3.27
CA GLY A 60 -19.03 -14.23 -2.10
C GLY A 60 -18.39 -13.43 -0.98
N ILE A 61 -19.22 -12.86 -0.11
CA ILE A 61 -18.81 -12.01 1.02
C ILE A 61 -18.19 -12.88 2.12
N ILE A 62 -16.97 -12.55 2.54
CA ILE A 62 -16.33 -13.18 3.70
C ILE A 62 -15.94 -12.10 4.71
N THR A 63 -16.62 -12.09 5.86
CA THR A 63 -16.20 -11.26 7.01
C THR A 63 -15.50 -12.16 8.02
N ALA A 64 -14.21 -11.92 8.25
CA ALA A 64 -13.46 -12.62 9.27
C ALA A 64 -13.81 -12.08 10.66
N SER A 65 -13.92 -12.97 11.65
CA SER A 65 -14.10 -12.56 13.04
C SER A 65 -12.91 -11.71 13.51
N PRO A 66 -13.13 -10.69 14.36
CA PRO A 66 -12.05 -9.87 14.89
C PRO A 66 -10.98 -10.71 15.60
N VAL A 67 -9.71 -10.46 15.26
CA VAL A 67 -8.53 -11.14 15.81
C VAL A 67 -7.80 -10.20 16.77
N LEU A 68 -7.43 -10.72 17.94
CA LEU A 68 -6.66 -9.97 18.92
C LEU A 68 -5.21 -9.82 18.45
N SER A 69 -4.74 -8.58 18.41
CA SER A 69 -3.36 -8.21 18.13
C SER A 69 -2.55 -8.16 19.44
N GLN A 70 -1.22 -8.26 19.33
CA GLN A 70 -0.32 -8.25 20.50
C GLN A 70 -0.43 -6.98 21.36
N ASN A 71 -0.94 -5.88 20.80
CA ASN A 71 -1.17 -4.62 21.49
C ASN A 71 -2.48 -4.58 22.31
N GLY A 72 -3.19 -5.71 22.44
CA GLY A 72 -4.46 -5.80 23.18
C GLY A 72 -5.69 -5.30 22.41
N LYS A 73 -5.54 -4.95 21.13
CA LYS A 73 -6.61 -4.42 20.27
C LYS A 73 -7.03 -5.43 19.21
N TYR A 74 -8.24 -5.29 18.71
CA TYR A 74 -8.77 -6.13 17.65
C TYR A 74 -8.46 -5.57 16.26
N SER A 75 -8.36 -6.48 15.30
CA SER A 75 -8.35 -6.18 13.88
C SER A 75 -9.28 -7.15 13.15
N ALA A 76 -9.96 -6.69 12.11
CA ALA A 76 -10.92 -7.48 11.35
C ALA A 76 -10.74 -7.21 9.85
N VAL A 77 -11.09 -8.20 9.03
CA VAL A 77 -10.98 -8.12 7.57
C VAL A 77 -12.29 -8.51 6.94
N HIS A 78 -12.74 -7.71 5.99
CA HIS A 78 -13.87 -7.99 5.14
C HIS A 78 -13.37 -8.16 3.70
N VAL A 79 -13.54 -9.34 3.12
CA VAL A 79 -13.08 -9.68 1.76
C VAL A 79 -14.29 -9.81 0.86
N ASP A 80 -14.22 -9.17 -0.30
CA ASP A 80 -15.32 -9.16 -1.24
C ASP A 80 -14.79 -9.11 -2.69
N ARG A 81 -15.37 -9.94 -3.58
CA ARG A 81 -15.03 -10.02 -5.02
C ARG A 81 -15.71 -8.89 -5.78
N LEU A 82 -15.21 -7.69 -5.57
CA LEU A 82 -15.73 -6.46 -6.13
C LEU A 82 -14.88 -6.01 -7.31
N GLY A 83 -15.53 -5.37 -8.29
CA GLY A 83 -14.81 -4.52 -9.23
C GLY A 83 -14.01 -3.48 -8.46
N THR A 84 -12.78 -3.22 -8.90
CA THR A 84 -11.84 -2.32 -8.21
C THR A 84 -12.17 -0.84 -8.38
N GLU A 85 -13.17 -0.51 -9.20
CA GLU A 85 -13.64 0.85 -9.43
C GLU A 85 -14.48 1.32 -8.22
N ASP A 86 -14.10 2.48 -7.67
CA ASP A 86 -14.78 3.17 -6.56
C ASP A 86 -15.01 2.35 -5.27
N LEU A 87 -14.02 1.54 -4.89
CA LEU A 87 -14.02 0.84 -3.60
C LEU A 87 -14.00 1.82 -2.42
N HIS A 88 -15.13 1.91 -1.71
CA HIS A 88 -15.23 2.64 -0.46
C HIS A 88 -15.38 1.67 0.71
N CYS A 89 -14.54 1.80 1.74
CA CYS A 89 -14.70 1.05 2.97
C CYS A 89 -14.96 1.98 4.16
N GLN A 90 -15.90 1.54 5.01
CA GLN A 90 -16.23 2.19 6.27
C GLN A 90 -16.40 1.14 7.36
N ALA A 91 -16.08 1.52 8.60
CA ALA A 91 -16.31 0.70 9.77
C ALA A 91 -17.12 1.49 10.80
N LYS A 92 -18.17 0.89 11.35
CA LYS A 92 -18.91 1.42 12.48
C LYS A 92 -18.42 0.77 13.76
N HIS A 93 -17.88 1.57 14.67
CA HIS A 93 -17.34 1.12 15.94
C HIS A 93 -17.88 2.02 17.05
N GLN A 94 -18.47 1.41 18.08
CA GLN A 94 -19.16 2.13 19.17
C GLN A 94 -20.17 3.19 18.69
N GLY A 95 -20.83 2.93 17.55
CA GLY A 95 -21.82 3.85 16.96
C GLY A 95 -21.24 4.94 16.07
N GLU A 96 -19.92 5.11 16.01
CA GLU A 96 -19.27 6.07 15.10
C GLU A 96 -18.82 5.42 13.81
N TRP A 97 -19.07 6.09 12.68
CA TRP A 97 -18.55 5.69 11.37
C TRP A 97 -17.13 6.22 11.15
N VAL A 98 -16.24 5.33 10.75
CA VAL A 98 -14.86 5.62 10.38
C VAL A 98 -14.66 5.24 8.92
N ARG A 99 -14.23 6.21 8.12
CA ARG A 99 -13.94 6.03 6.70
C ARG A 99 -12.49 5.64 6.48
N ASP A 100 -12.21 5.06 5.32
CA ASP A 100 -10.85 4.78 4.89
C ASP A 100 -9.96 6.03 4.98
N SER A 101 -8.73 5.83 5.46
CA SER A 101 -7.81 6.93 5.81
C SER A 101 -7.20 7.64 4.60
N TYR A 102 -7.61 7.30 3.37
CA TYR A 102 -7.03 7.85 2.14
C TYR A 102 -7.21 9.38 1.99
N LYS A 103 -8.09 10.01 2.78
CA LYS A 103 -8.40 11.46 2.70
C LYS A 103 -8.29 12.26 4.00
N ARG A 104 -7.47 11.86 4.98
CA ARG A 104 -7.33 12.61 6.25
C ARG A 104 -6.03 13.41 6.40
N SER A 105 -5.56 14.02 5.32
CA SER A 105 -4.62 15.13 5.39
C SER A 105 -5.08 16.22 4.43
N GLU A 106 -6.07 17.01 4.85
CA GLU A 106 -6.38 18.36 4.33
C GLU A 106 -7.63 18.87 5.03
N LYS A 107 -7.45 19.43 6.23
CA LYS A 107 -8.36 20.46 6.73
C LYS A 107 -7.54 21.50 7.47
N ARG A 108 -6.91 22.41 6.72
CA ARG A 108 -6.76 23.79 7.17
C ARG A 108 -7.69 24.62 6.33
N GLU A 109 -8.60 25.29 7.02
CA GLU A 109 -9.59 26.21 6.47
C GLU A 109 -8.87 27.46 5.95
N ILE A 110 -9.24 27.96 4.76
CA ILE A 110 -9.67 29.33 4.42
C ILE A 110 -10.15 29.35 2.93
N LEU A 111 -11.18 30.16 2.69
CA LEU A 111 -12.07 30.40 1.53
C LEU A 111 -11.36 30.85 0.20
N PRO A 112 -12.06 31.14 -0.93
CA PRO A 112 -11.86 30.44 -2.22
C PRO A 112 -11.53 31.39 -3.40
N GLU A 113 -10.76 30.96 -4.40
CA GLU A 113 -10.98 31.47 -5.77
C GLU A 113 -10.43 30.50 -6.82
N THR A 114 -11.36 29.98 -7.61
CA THR A 114 -11.34 29.95 -9.09
C THR A 114 -10.32 29.08 -9.85
N LYS A 115 -10.90 28.01 -10.41
CA LYS A 115 -10.73 27.42 -11.77
C LYS A 115 -9.51 26.56 -12.15
N ASP A 116 -9.94 25.36 -12.54
CA ASP A 116 -9.55 24.54 -13.69
C ASP A 116 -8.21 23.78 -13.69
N GLU A 117 -8.36 22.52 -14.12
CA GLU A 117 -7.40 21.58 -14.70
C GLU A 117 -6.75 20.53 -13.77
N ASP A 118 -7.20 19.29 -14.04
CA ASP A 118 -6.49 18.01 -14.01
C ASP A 118 -5.69 17.65 -12.74
N LEU A 119 -6.34 16.93 -11.83
CA LEU A 119 -5.67 16.29 -10.70
C LEU A 119 -5.61 14.77 -10.93
N ASP A 120 -4.51 14.34 -11.54
CA ASP A 120 -3.98 13.00 -11.33
C ASP A 120 -3.90 12.75 -9.82
N LYS A 121 -4.59 11.71 -9.35
CA LYS A 121 -4.60 11.30 -7.94
C LYS A 121 -3.20 10.83 -7.54
N GLU A 122 -2.39 11.75 -7.04
CA GLU A 122 -1.11 11.43 -6.44
C GLU A 122 -1.33 10.59 -5.17
N ASN A 123 -0.79 9.37 -5.14
CA ASN A 123 -0.70 8.59 -3.90
C ASN A 123 0.32 9.28 -3.01
N PRO A 124 0.07 9.43 -1.69
CA PRO A 124 1.10 9.81 -0.73
C PRO A 124 2.03 8.61 -0.53
N CYS A 125 2.93 8.41 -1.50
CA CYS A 125 4.15 7.68 -1.25
C CYS A 125 5.05 8.64 -0.49
N ASP A 126 5.04 8.58 0.85
CA ASP A 126 6.25 8.92 1.58
C ASP A 126 7.28 7.95 1.04
N GLN A 127 8.14 8.38 0.11
CA GLN A 127 9.29 7.59 -0.29
C GLN A 127 10.07 7.39 1.01
N PRO A 128 10.07 6.20 1.63
CA PRO A 128 11.18 5.92 2.51
C PRO A 128 12.38 6.05 1.59
N ASP A 129 13.43 6.75 2.01
CA ASP A 129 14.72 6.65 1.35
C ASP A 129 14.90 5.17 1.07
N SER A 130 14.80 4.85 -0.24
CA SER A 130 14.82 3.50 -0.77
C SER A 130 15.87 2.81 0.07
N TYR A 131 15.51 1.73 0.79
CA TYR A 131 16.51 0.86 1.40
C TYR A 131 17.49 0.65 0.28
N ALA A 132 18.59 1.40 0.37
CA ALA A 132 19.51 1.55 -0.74
C ALA A 132 20.15 0.20 -0.71
N LEU A 133 19.55 -0.72 -1.45
CA LEU A 133 20.10 -2.03 -1.67
C LEU A 133 21.40 -1.63 -2.32
N SER A 134 22.46 -1.70 -1.51
CA SER A 134 23.83 -1.55 -1.94
C SER A 134 24.08 -2.81 -2.76
N PHE A 135 23.40 -2.91 -3.89
CA PHE A 135 23.78 -3.78 -4.97
C PHE A 135 25.13 -3.21 -5.37
N GLU A 136 26.18 -3.89 -4.93
CA GLU A 136 27.56 -3.76 -5.39
C GLU A 136 27.65 -3.61 -6.93
N LYS A 137 26.61 -4.11 -7.63
CA LYS A 137 26.34 -3.99 -9.06
C LYS A 137 26.07 -2.58 -9.61
N VAL A 138 25.59 -1.62 -8.82
CA VAL A 138 25.34 -0.24 -9.32
C VAL A 138 26.67 0.51 -9.50
N ASN A 139 27.68 0.20 -8.68
CA ASN A 139 29.03 0.73 -8.80
C ASN A 139 29.70 0.28 -10.12
N ILE A 140 29.45 -0.96 -10.55
CA ILE A 140 30.05 -1.55 -11.76
C ILE A 140 29.41 -0.98 -13.05
N ILE A 141 28.09 -0.80 -13.08
CA ILE A 141 27.40 -0.21 -14.24
C ILE A 141 27.83 1.25 -14.43
N SER A 142 28.00 2.00 -13.34
CA SER A 142 28.50 3.38 -13.40
C SER A 142 29.93 3.47 -13.98
N MET A 143 30.87 2.64 -13.50
CA MET A 143 32.25 2.63 -13.99
C MET A 143 32.35 2.20 -15.46
N THR A 144 31.56 1.21 -15.90
CA THR A 144 31.56 0.76 -17.30
C THR A 144 30.98 1.81 -18.24
N VAL A 145 29.91 2.52 -17.86
CA VAL A 145 29.34 3.64 -18.63
C VAL A 145 30.36 4.78 -18.74
N LEU A 146 31.06 5.11 -17.65
CA LEU A 146 32.12 6.13 -17.67
C LEU A 146 33.27 5.74 -18.61
N GLY A 147 33.70 4.48 -18.55
CA GLY A 147 34.72 3.92 -19.43
C GLY A 147 34.34 3.96 -20.90
N MET A 148 33.10 3.57 -21.25
CA MET A 148 32.62 3.63 -22.63
C MET A 148 32.57 5.06 -23.16
N ARG A 149 32.11 6.04 -22.35
CA ARG A 149 32.08 7.46 -22.76
C ARG A 149 33.48 8.00 -23.09
N LEU A 150 34.47 7.65 -22.27
CA LEU A 150 35.88 8.03 -22.51
C LEU A 150 36.46 7.37 -23.77
N LEU A 151 36.17 6.09 -24.00
CA LEU A 151 36.61 5.38 -25.20
C LEU A 151 35.98 5.95 -26.46
N CYS A 152 34.68 6.22 -26.46
CA CYS A 152 33.98 6.86 -27.57
C CYS A 152 34.57 8.24 -27.88
N ALA A 153 34.82 9.07 -26.88
CA ALA A 153 35.44 10.38 -27.06
C ALA A 153 36.85 10.28 -27.66
N LYS A 154 37.67 9.34 -27.17
CA LYS A 154 39.00 9.08 -27.72
C LYS A 154 38.93 8.62 -29.18
N MET A 155 38.08 7.65 -29.51
CA MET A 155 37.96 7.16 -30.89
C MET A 155 37.49 8.27 -31.85
N LEU A 156 36.53 9.10 -31.44
CA LEU A 156 36.08 10.23 -32.25
C LEU A 156 37.22 11.22 -32.50
N ALA A 157 38.01 11.56 -31.47
CA ALA A 157 39.16 12.46 -31.62
C ALA A 157 40.23 11.88 -32.56
N PHE A 158 40.58 10.59 -32.42
CA PHE A 158 41.56 9.94 -33.31
C PHE A 158 41.07 9.87 -34.75
N ASN A 159 39.81 9.50 -34.97
CA ASN A 159 39.24 9.45 -36.32
C ASN A 159 39.18 10.83 -36.99
N LEU A 160 38.86 11.89 -36.23
CA LEU A 160 38.92 13.27 -36.73
C LEU A 160 40.35 13.72 -37.05
N LEU A 161 41.31 13.45 -36.16
CA LEU A 161 42.72 13.80 -36.38
C LEU A 161 43.31 13.09 -37.61
N LEU A 162 43.00 11.81 -37.79
CA LEU A 162 43.44 11.05 -38.96
C LEU A 162 42.79 11.58 -40.24
N SER A 163 41.51 11.92 -40.20
CA SER A 163 40.82 12.51 -41.34
C SER A 163 41.46 13.85 -41.73
N VAL A 164 41.65 14.75 -40.78
CA VAL A 164 42.30 16.06 -40.99
C VAL A 164 43.72 15.89 -41.52
N LYS A 165 44.52 14.96 -40.97
CA LYS A 165 45.88 14.69 -41.43
C LYS A 165 45.91 14.13 -42.86
N CYS A 166 44.96 13.29 -43.25
CA CYS A 166 44.81 12.81 -44.63
C CYS A 166 44.34 13.89 -45.61
N PHE A 167 43.64 14.93 -45.14
CA PHE A 167 43.21 16.05 -45.99
C PHE A 167 44.27 17.15 -46.13
N ILE A 168 45.22 17.23 -45.19
CA ILE A 168 46.29 18.25 -45.17
C ILE A 168 47.61 17.74 -45.78
N LEU A 169 47.80 16.42 -45.87
CA LEU A 169 48.92 15.77 -46.59
C LEU A 169 48.52 15.47 -48.04
#